data_AF-V7D6D5-F1
#
_entry.id   AF-V7D6D5-F1
#
_cell.length_a   1.000
_cell.length_b   1.000
_cell.length_c   1.000
_cell.angle_alpha   90.00
_cell.angle_beta   90.00
_cell.angle_gamma   90.00
#
_symmetry.space_group_name_H-M   'P 1'
#
loop_
_entity.id
_entity.type
_entity.pdbx_description
1 polymer ?
#
loop_
_entity_poly.entity_id
_entity_poly.type
_entity_poly.pdbx_seq_one_letter_code
_entity_poly.pdbx_strand_id
1 'polypeptide(L)'
;MNPVQMGLSFDETVAEAAFGGSESWCSPEYTHDAYKAMLDTAAARLHDVPAEVRPLFEQSIESCLQALLQEKRCGTDTVQTGSFMWRSALPVSMDQWADLSFLADAGGVNGCRFKQRRAPRSQTLGIHVPGVGSIVVQAWLKSAEQRCWCEFVPWESSFFRASHRDVVHLHKLDSHRWDGAVCPAAFAEAGDKVPTVPTVKVNGRQFVIMGASYSREFRDSHGWTFVRHCDWPMQTYSYAELCKLWDAGVLERGDCRGLMAKVQGELCVMAEMVMLYDDKVLP
;
A
#
# COMPACT_ATOMS: atom_id res chain seq x y z
N MET A 1 -2.74 25.31 18.95
CA MET A 1 -3.62 24.56 18.02
C MET A 1 -2.73 23.80 17.06
N ASN A 2 -2.60 22.50 17.30
CA ASN A 2 -2.16 21.47 16.36
C ASN A 2 -2.86 20.19 16.87
N PRO A 3 -3.48 19.39 15.99
CA PRO A 3 -2.69 18.45 15.22
C PRO A 3 -3.10 18.37 13.75
N VAL A 4 -2.14 18.55 12.86
CA VAL A 4 -2.12 17.88 11.57
C VAL A 4 -1.86 16.40 11.86
N GLN A 5 -2.91 15.58 11.96
CA GLN A 5 -2.78 14.13 11.80
C GLN A 5 -2.54 13.88 10.30
N MET A 6 -1.28 14.00 9.89
CA MET A 6 -0.83 13.35 8.67
C MET A 6 -0.93 11.85 8.93
N GLY A 7 -1.92 11.20 8.32
CA GLY A 7 -2.08 9.75 8.37
C GLY A 7 -0.95 9.06 7.58
N LEU A 8 0.22 8.97 8.21
CA LEU A 8 1.22 7.94 7.97
C LEU A 8 1.47 7.28 9.32
N SER A 9 0.99 6.04 9.48
CA SER A 9 1.49 5.10 10.47
C SER A 9 1.18 3.69 9.99
N PHE A 10 2.25 2.93 9.81
CA PHE A 10 2.26 1.49 9.63
C PHE A 10 1.98 0.79 10.98
N ASP A 11 1.52 -0.46 10.90
CA ASP A 11 1.21 -1.47 11.94
C ASP A 11 0.08 -1.28 12.96
N GLU A 12 -0.74 -2.34 13.05
CA GLU A 12 -1.34 -2.87 14.28
C GLU A 12 -1.15 -4.42 14.25
N THR A 13 -0.59 -4.96 15.34
CA THR A 13 -0.14 -6.35 15.59
C THR A 13 -1.34 -7.31 15.81
N VAL A 14 -1.32 -8.66 15.66
CA VAL A 14 -0.46 -9.77 16.12
C VAL A 14 -0.84 -11.06 15.35
N ALA A 15 0.12 -11.91 14.93
CA ALA A 15 0.14 -13.38 15.18
C ALA A 15 1.34 -14.08 14.53
N GLU A 16 1.98 -14.94 15.33
CA GLU A 16 3.15 -15.78 15.06
C GLU A 16 3.02 -16.71 13.83
N ALA A 17 4.06 -16.75 12.99
CA ALA A 17 4.67 -17.93 12.35
C ALA A 17 5.70 -17.45 11.29
N ALA A 18 6.99 -17.59 11.55
CA ALA A 18 7.84 -18.71 11.12
C ALA A 18 8.19 -18.73 9.61
N PHE A 19 9.50 -18.50 9.37
CA PHE A 19 10.36 -18.92 8.26
C PHE A 19 9.75 -19.34 6.90
N GLY A 20 10.24 -18.67 5.85
CA GLY A 20 10.24 -19.18 4.47
C GLY A 20 8.95 -18.89 3.70
N GLY A 21 9.03 -18.08 2.64
CA GLY A 21 7.97 -17.98 1.63
C GLY A 21 6.57 -17.66 2.17
N SER A 22 6.46 -16.84 3.22
CA SER A 22 5.16 -16.51 3.80
C SER A 22 4.25 -15.92 2.71
N GLU A 23 3.04 -16.47 2.58
CA GLU A 23 1.91 -15.91 1.82
C GLU A 23 1.17 -14.82 2.63
N SER A 24 1.73 -14.32 3.73
CA SER A 24 1.14 -13.26 4.56
C SER A 24 1.45 -11.85 4.05
N TRP A 25 0.45 -10.97 4.02
CA TRP A 25 0.58 -9.55 3.68
C TRP A 25 1.31 -8.75 4.77
N CYS A 26 1.45 -9.32 5.96
CA CYS A 26 2.25 -8.75 7.02
C CYS A 26 3.73 -8.86 6.71
N SER A 27 4.46 -7.92 7.28
CA SER A 27 5.90 -7.92 7.16
C SER A 27 6.49 -9.01 8.04
N PRO A 28 7.49 -9.77 7.57
CA PRO A 28 8.19 -10.71 8.42
C PRO A 28 8.93 -9.99 9.55
N GLU A 29 8.88 -10.58 10.74
CA GLU A 29 9.63 -10.12 11.91
C GLU A 29 11.01 -10.78 11.95
N TYR A 30 12.03 -10.01 12.29
CA TYR A 30 13.41 -10.49 12.37
C TYR A 30 14.09 -9.94 13.62
N THR A 31 15.04 -10.71 14.16
CA THR A 31 16.03 -10.17 15.10
C THR A 31 17.02 -9.29 14.35
N HIS A 32 17.74 -8.41 15.07
CA HIS A 32 18.81 -7.61 14.47
C HIS A 32 19.87 -8.46 13.76
N ASP A 33 20.31 -9.55 14.38
CA ASP A 33 21.33 -10.42 13.79
C ASP A 33 20.81 -11.14 12.54
N ALA A 34 19.55 -11.59 12.55
CA ALA A 34 18.92 -12.20 11.39
C ALA A 34 18.78 -11.19 10.24
N TYR A 35 18.31 -9.97 10.54
CA TYR A 35 18.18 -8.91 9.55
C TYR A 35 19.55 -8.48 8.99
N LYS A 36 20.57 -8.36 9.84
CA LYS A 36 21.95 -8.10 9.42
C LYS A 36 22.47 -9.18 8.47
N ALA A 37 22.27 -10.46 8.80
CA ALA A 37 22.71 -11.56 7.95
C ALA A 37 22.03 -11.52 6.56
N MET A 38 20.77 -11.11 6.49
CA MET A 38 20.05 -10.89 5.23
C MET A 38 20.64 -9.71 4.44
N LEU A 39 20.97 -8.59 5.10
CA LEU A 39 21.64 -7.45 4.46
C LEU A 39 23.05 -7.80 3.96
N ASP A 40 23.83 -8.55 4.74
CA ASP A 40 25.16 -9.03 4.34
C ASP A 40 25.06 -9.95 3.10
N THR A 41 24.04 -10.81 3.05
CA THR A 41 23.76 -11.66 1.89
C THR A 41 23.38 -10.83 0.66
N ALA A 42 22.51 -9.83 0.84
CA ALA A 42 22.12 -8.92 -0.24
C ALA A 42 23.33 -8.15 -0.79
N ALA A 43 24.20 -7.64 0.10
CA ALA A 43 25.41 -6.92 -0.26
C ALA A 43 26.39 -7.82 -1.05
N ALA A 44 26.61 -9.06 -0.61
CA ALA A 44 27.48 -10.01 -1.30
C ALA A 44 26.99 -10.34 -2.72
N ARG A 45 25.69 -10.20 -2.97
CA ARG A 45 25.03 -10.49 -4.25
C ARG A 45 24.74 -9.26 -5.11
N LEU A 46 25.26 -8.08 -4.74
CA LEU A 46 25.11 -6.86 -5.56
C LEU A 46 25.64 -7.01 -6.99
N HIS A 47 26.61 -7.89 -7.21
CA HIS A 47 27.14 -8.19 -8.54
C HIS A 47 26.12 -8.86 -9.47
N ASP A 48 25.11 -9.55 -8.91
CA ASP A 48 23.98 -10.16 -9.64
C ASP A 48 22.95 -9.10 -10.09
N VAL A 49 22.97 -7.90 -9.50
CA VAL A 49 22.00 -6.84 -9.80
C VAL A 49 22.37 -6.17 -11.14
N PRO A 50 21.41 -6.01 -12.08
CA PRO A 50 21.66 -5.30 -13.34
C PRO A 50 22.17 -3.88 -13.12
N ALA A 51 23.08 -3.44 -14.00
CA ALA A 51 23.83 -2.19 -13.83
C ALA A 51 22.91 -0.95 -13.75
N GLU A 52 21.76 -1.01 -14.41
CA GLU A 52 20.77 0.06 -14.48
C GLU A 52 20.11 0.35 -13.13
N VAL A 53 19.97 -0.66 -12.27
CA VAL A 53 19.30 -0.53 -10.95
C VAL A 53 20.23 -0.76 -9.77
N ARG A 54 21.44 -1.28 -10.01
CA ARG A 54 22.45 -1.59 -8.99
C ARG A 54 22.76 -0.41 -8.05
N PRO A 55 22.96 0.84 -8.53
CA PRO A 55 23.26 1.96 -7.64
C PRO A 55 22.18 2.19 -6.57
N LEU A 56 20.90 1.96 -6.93
CA LEU A 56 19.80 2.14 -5.99
C LEU A 56 19.77 1.03 -4.92
N PHE A 57 20.08 -0.22 -5.30
CA PHE A 57 20.23 -1.32 -4.35
C PHE A 57 21.42 -1.11 -3.42
N GLU A 58 22.57 -0.68 -3.93
CA GLU A 58 23.77 -0.41 -3.13
C GLU A 58 23.49 0.65 -2.06
N GLN A 59 22.94 1.80 -2.46
CA GLN A 59 22.59 2.89 -1.54
C GLN A 59 21.55 2.45 -0.49
N SER A 60 20.55 1.67 -0.91
CA SER A 60 19.49 1.24 0.01
C SER A 60 19.98 0.21 1.03
N ILE A 61 20.83 -0.74 0.62
CA ILE A 61 21.46 -1.71 1.52
C ILE A 61 22.37 -0.99 2.52
N GLU A 62 23.22 -0.07 2.06
CA GLU A 62 24.06 0.74 2.93
C GLU A 62 23.23 1.51 3.95
N SER A 63 22.14 2.13 3.52
CA SER A 63 21.28 2.89 4.42
C SER A 63 20.58 2.02 5.46
N CYS A 64 20.10 0.83 5.10
CA CYS A 64 19.55 -0.12 6.07
C CYS A 64 20.62 -0.58 7.08
N LEU A 65 21.87 -0.81 6.64
CA LEU A 65 22.98 -1.12 7.55
C LEU A 65 23.28 0.03 8.52
N GLN A 66 23.27 1.28 8.05
CA GLN A 66 23.46 2.46 8.92
C GLN A 66 22.32 2.61 9.93
N ALA A 67 21.07 2.43 9.50
CA ALA A 67 19.91 2.48 10.39
C ALA A 67 20.00 1.42 11.50
N LEU A 68 20.37 0.19 11.14
CA LEU A 68 20.59 -0.91 12.09
C LEU A 68 21.71 -0.60 13.09
N LEU A 69 22.82 -0.01 12.64
CA LEU A 69 23.91 0.42 13.52
C LEU A 69 23.52 1.55 14.47
N GLN A 70 22.70 2.50 13.99
CA GLN A 70 22.24 3.63 14.79
C GLN A 70 21.33 3.17 15.93
N GLU A 71 20.38 2.29 15.65
CA GLU A 71 19.47 1.76 16.65
C GLU A 71 20.22 0.98 17.75
N LYS A 72 21.18 0.13 17.36
CA LYS A 72 22.03 -0.59 18.32
C LYS A 72 22.78 0.36 19.27
N ARG A 73 23.14 1.55 18.81
CA ARG A 73 23.78 2.60 19.65
C ARG A 73 22.80 3.28 20.59
N CYS A 74 21.53 3.38 20.22
CA CYS A 74 20.48 4.01 21.01
C CYS A 74 19.97 3.13 22.16
N GLY A 75 20.45 1.89 22.29
CA GLY A 75 20.16 1.01 23.44
C GLY A 75 18.70 0.53 23.50
N THR A 76 17.96 0.64 22.39
CA THR A 76 16.63 0.04 22.27
C THR A 76 16.77 -1.43 21.89
N ASP A 77 17.42 -2.23 22.76
CA ASP A 77 17.45 -3.70 22.66
C ASP A 77 16.07 -4.32 22.96
N THR A 78 15.13 -3.52 23.44
CA THR A 78 13.72 -3.88 23.42
C THR A 78 13.19 -3.74 22.00
N VAL A 79 13.11 -4.87 21.30
CA VAL A 79 12.19 -5.07 20.19
C VAL A 79 10.81 -4.59 20.65
N GLN A 80 10.47 -3.34 20.35
CA GLN A 80 9.06 -2.97 20.31
C GLN A 80 8.52 -3.66 19.07
N THR A 81 7.80 -4.75 19.26
CA THR A 81 6.90 -5.32 18.26
C THR A 81 6.22 -4.16 17.50
N GLY A 82 6.43 -4.08 16.18
CA GLY A 82 5.91 -3.02 15.31
C GLY A 82 6.84 -1.83 15.04
N SER A 83 8.08 -1.82 15.55
CA SER A 83 9.07 -0.79 15.22
C SER A 83 9.76 -1.08 13.88
N PHE A 84 9.22 -0.55 12.78
CA PHE A 84 9.81 -0.59 11.43
C PHE A 84 11.08 0.26 11.24
N MET A 85 11.81 0.57 12.32
CA MET A 85 12.97 1.48 12.27
C MET A 85 14.14 0.97 11.41
N TRP A 86 14.13 -0.30 10.99
CA TRP A 86 15.20 -0.90 10.16
C TRP A 86 15.04 -0.68 8.67
N ARG A 87 13.92 -0.05 8.26
CA ARG A 87 13.64 0.22 6.86
C ARG A 87 14.11 1.61 6.51
N SER A 88 15.11 1.68 5.65
CA SER A 88 15.52 2.97 5.11
C SER A 88 14.45 3.47 4.13
N ALA A 89 14.02 4.71 4.36
CA ALA A 89 13.31 5.51 3.37
C ALA A 89 14.30 6.53 2.80
N LEU A 90 14.84 6.24 1.60
CA LEU A 90 15.77 7.14 0.93
C LEU A 90 15.00 8.05 -0.03
N PRO A 91 15.35 9.36 -0.11
CA PRO A 91 14.84 10.21 -1.16
C PRO A 91 15.37 9.73 -2.53
N VAL A 92 14.50 9.75 -3.52
CA VAL A 92 14.84 9.48 -4.92
C VAL A 92 14.64 10.78 -5.70
N SER A 93 15.59 11.17 -6.53
CA SER A 93 15.43 12.35 -7.38
C SER A 93 14.37 12.11 -8.46
N MET A 94 13.79 13.19 -9.00
CA MET A 94 12.82 13.08 -10.09
C MET A 94 13.43 12.52 -11.38
N ASP A 95 14.72 12.76 -11.63
CA ASP A 95 15.45 12.20 -12.77
C ASP A 95 15.61 10.68 -12.61
N GLN A 96 16.07 10.22 -11.44
CA GLN A 96 16.13 8.79 -11.13
C GLN A 96 14.76 8.12 -11.24
N TRP A 97 13.70 8.77 -10.74
CA TRP A 97 12.34 8.27 -10.91
C TRP A 97 11.96 8.14 -12.39
N ALA A 98 12.26 9.15 -13.22
CA ALA A 98 11.94 9.14 -14.64
C ALA A 98 12.64 7.97 -15.35
N ASP A 99 13.93 7.75 -15.08
CA ASP A 99 14.70 6.63 -15.63
C ASP A 99 14.11 5.27 -15.23
N LEU A 100 13.80 5.08 -13.94
CA LEU A 100 13.21 3.83 -13.44
C LEU A 100 11.81 3.59 -14.01
N SER A 101 11.00 4.65 -14.14
CA SER A 101 9.68 4.61 -14.74
C SER A 101 9.76 4.21 -16.22
N PHE A 102 10.71 4.79 -16.96
CA PHE A 102 10.96 4.44 -18.35
C PHE A 102 11.39 2.98 -18.51
N LEU A 103 12.32 2.50 -17.69
CA LEU A 103 12.77 1.11 -17.69
C LEU A 103 11.60 0.14 -17.46
N ALA A 104 10.75 0.45 -16.48
CA ALA A 104 9.59 -0.36 -16.15
C ALA A 104 8.55 -0.37 -17.29
N ASP A 105 8.28 0.77 -17.93
CA ASP A 105 7.40 0.88 -19.09
C ASP A 105 7.96 0.14 -20.32
N ALA A 106 9.29 0.02 -20.42
CA ALA A 106 9.98 -0.75 -21.47
C ALA A 106 9.99 -2.28 -21.21
N GLY A 107 9.32 -2.77 -20.17
CA GLY A 107 9.27 -4.19 -19.81
C GLY A 107 10.27 -4.62 -18.74
N GLY A 108 11.00 -3.66 -18.16
CA GLY A 108 11.98 -3.91 -17.10
C GLY A 108 13.35 -4.29 -17.64
N VAL A 109 14.14 -4.91 -16.76
CA VAL A 109 15.51 -5.35 -17.02
C VAL A 109 15.61 -6.84 -16.68
N ASN A 110 16.30 -7.61 -17.52
CA ASN A 110 16.51 -9.04 -17.29
C ASN A 110 17.16 -9.28 -15.93
N GLY A 111 16.66 -10.27 -15.18
CA GLY A 111 17.11 -10.56 -13.81
C GLY A 111 16.34 -9.81 -12.72
N CYS A 112 15.48 -8.87 -13.09
CA CYS A 112 14.58 -8.16 -12.18
C CYS A 112 13.12 -8.49 -12.48
N ARG A 113 12.28 -8.48 -11.45
CA ARG A 113 10.83 -8.36 -11.61
C ARG A 113 10.41 -6.93 -11.31
N PHE A 114 9.69 -6.32 -12.25
CA PHE A 114 9.12 -4.99 -12.10
C PHE A 114 7.61 -5.08 -11.84
N LYS A 115 7.08 -4.14 -11.07
CA LYS A 115 5.64 -3.94 -10.91
C LYS A 115 5.34 -2.47 -10.71
N GLN A 116 4.30 -1.97 -11.38
CA GLN A 116 3.84 -0.59 -11.21
C GLN A 116 2.39 -0.56 -10.70
N ARG A 117 2.09 0.45 -9.88
CA ARG A 117 0.72 0.86 -9.54
C ARG A 117 0.57 2.35 -9.79
N ARG A 118 -0.56 2.76 -10.35
CA ARG A 118 -0.88 4.16 -10.63
C ARG A 118 -2.09 4.58 -9.81
N ALA A 119 -1.94 5.68 -9.10
CA ALA A 119 -3.00 6.37 -8.41
C ALA A 119 -3.13 7.81 -8.96
N PRO A 120 -4.26 8.49 -8.75
CA PRO A 120 -4.50 9.82 -9.28
C PRO A 120 -3.40 10.86 -8.97
N ARG A 121 -2.79 10.77 -7.79
CA ARG A 121 -1.75 11.70 -7.29
C ARG A 121 -0.35 11.10 -7.21
N SER A 122 -0.22 9.80 -7.34
CA SER A 122 1.02 9.09 -7.07
C SER A 122 1.19 7.87 -7.95
N GLN A 123 2.44 7.45 -8.11
CA GLN A 123 2.80 6.19 -8.74
C GLN A 123 3.72 5.42 -7.80
N THR A 124 3.63 4.11 -7.85
CA THR A 124 4.47 3.21 -7.06
C THR A 124 5.14 2.23 -8.01
N LEU A 125 6.46 2.09 -7.89
CA LEU A 125 7.27 1.19 -8.69
C LEU A 125 8.02 0.22 -7.76
N GLY A 126 7.82 -1.07 -7.97
CA GLY A 126 8.58 -2.11 -7.29
C GLY A 126 9.61 -2.74 -8.23
N ILE A 127 10.81 -2.98 -7.70
CA ILE A 127 11.90 -3.73 -8.35
C ILE A 127 12.34 -4.85 -7.41
N HIS A 128 12.27 -6.11 -7.86
CA HIS A 128 12.71 -7.26 -7.08
C HIS A 128 13.83 -8.01 -7.81
N VAL A 129 14.91 -8.30 -7.09
CA VAL A 129 16.02 -9.12 -7.58
C VAL A 129 16.13 -10.37 -6.70
N PRO A 130 15.97 -11.58 -7.27
CA PRO A 130 15.98 -12.83 -6.51
C PRO A 130 17.21 -13.01 -5.62
N GLY A 131 16.95 -13.05 -4.31
CA GLY A 131 17.93 -13.21 -3.24
C GLY A 131 18.92 -12.06 -3.05
N VAL A 132 18.58 -10.87 -3.58
CA VAL A 132 19.08 -9.59 -3.10
C VAL A 132 18.00 -8.88 -2.27
N GLY A 133 16.80 -8.74 -2.82
CA GLY A 133 15.68 -8.10 -2.12
C GLY A 133 14.75 -7.33 -3.04
N SER A 134 13.98 -6.42 -2.46
CA SER A 134 13.01 -5.58 -3.16
C SER A 134 13.20 -4.12 -2.81
N ILE A 135 13.08 -3.26 -3.81
CA ILE A 135 12.93 -1.82 -3.67
C ILE A 135 11.52 -1.44 -4.07
N VAL A 136 10.84 -0.64 -3.25
CA VAL A 136 9.54 -0.04 -3.57
C VAL A 136 9.69 1.46 -3.54
N VAL A 137 9.56 2.09 -4.69
CA VAL A 137 9.64 3.53 -4.89
C VAL A 137 8.23 4.11 -4.94
N GLN A 138 7.94 5.08 -4.09
CA GLN A 138 6.69 5.83 -4.07
C GLN A 138 6.93 7.27 -4.52
N ALA A 139 6.31 7.66 -5.63
CA ALA A 139 6.39 8.99 -6.19
C ALA A 139 5.04 9.72 -6.08
N TRP A 140 5.03 10.91 -5.46
CA TRP A 140 3.87 11.80 -5.38
C TRP A 140 4.01 12.90 -6.44
N LEU A 141 3.49 12.63 -7.64
CA LEU A 141 3.77 13.42 -8.85
C LEU A 141 2.91 14.69 -8.98
N LYS A 142 1.77 14.75 -8.29
CA LYS A 142 0.82 15.88 -8.33
C LYS A 142 0.77 16.70 -7.04
N SER A 143 1.76 16.57 -6.16
CA SER A 143 1.89 17.45 -4.98
C SER A 143 2.80 18.64 -5.29
N ALA A 144 2.53 19.81 -4.70
CA ALA A 144 3.37 21.02 -4.80
C ALA A 144 4.88 20.77 -4.66
N GLU A 145 5.30 19.81 -3.82
CA GLU A 145 6.71 19.53 -3.55
C GLU A 145 7.26 18.26 -4.22
N GLN A 146 6.57 17.68 -5.21
CA GLN A 146 6.92 16.43 -5.92
C GLN A 146 7.95 15.56 -5.20
N ARG A 147 7.48 14.64 -4.36
CA ARG A 147 8.35 13.85 -3.50
C ARG A 147 8.46 12.43 -4.04
N CYS A 148 9.65 11.85 -3.99
CA CYS A 148 9.87 10.46 -4.34
C CYS A 148 10.78 9.82 -3.29
N TRP A 149 10.38 8.64 -2.81
CA TRP A 149 11.07 7.93 -1.74
C TRP A 149 11.11 6.45 -2.07
N CYS A 150 12.18 5.77 -1.74
CA CYS A 150 12.28 4.33 -1.87
C CYS A 150 12.49 3.64 -0.53
N GLU A 151 11.86 2.49 -0.40
CA GLU A 151 12.02 1.56 0.71
C GLU A 151 12.69 0.29 0.18
N PHE A 152 13.71 -0.21 0.89
CA PHE A 152 14.33 -1.49 0.60
C PHE A 152 14.02 -2.52 1.68
N VAL A 153 13.77 -3.75 1.25
CA VAL A 153 13.67 -4.92 2.10
C VAL A 153 14.51 -6.07 1.51
N PRO A 154 15.32 -6.80 2.30
CA PRO A 154 16.14 -7.92 1.82
C PRO A 154 15.33 -9.22 1.58
N TRP A 155 14.07 -9.09 1.15
CA TRP A 155 13.18 -10.18 0.77
C TRP A 155 12.25 -9.73 -0.37
N GLU A 156 11.36 -10.62 -0.82
CA GLU A 156 10.33 -10.28 -1.80
C GLU A 156 9.19 -9.48 -1.15
N SER A 157 9.06 -8.19 -1.46
CA SER A 157 8.03 -7.32 -0.88
C SER A 157 6.62 -7.79 -1.24
N SER A 158 5.67 -7.69 -0.29
CA SER A 158 4.25 -8.00 -0.52
C SER A 158 3.63 -7.13 -1.62
N PHE A 159 4.23 -5.99 -1.97
CA PHE A 159 3.84 -5.17 -3.13
C PHE A 159 3.73 -5.99 -4.42
N PHE A 160 4.59 -6.99 -4.60
CA PHE A 160 4.62 -7.81 -5.80
C PHE A 160 3.49 -8.82 -5.93
N ARG A 161 2.76 -9.09 -4.86
CA ARG A 161 1.61 -9.99 -4.87
C ARG A 161 0.43 -9.38 -5.58
N ALA A 162 -0.40 -10.22 -6.18
CA ALA A 162 -1.66 -9.78 -6.79
C ALA A 162 -2.51 -9.02 -5.76
N SER A 163 -2.86 -7.79 -6.08
CA SER A 163 -3.51 -6.85 -5.19
C SER A 163 -4.79 -6.31 -5.81
N HIS A 164 -5.78 -5.99 -4.98
CA HIS A 164 -6.98 -5.27 -5.39
C HIS A 164 -6.68 -3.88 -5.97
N ARG A 165 -5.44 -3.38 -5.76
CA ARG A 165 -4.94 -2.08 -6.23
C ARG A 165 -4.15 -2.15 -7.54
N ASP A 166 -3.94 -3.35 -8.10
CA ASP A 166 -3.14 -3.49 -9.33
C ASP A 166 -3.88 -2.96 -10.56
N VAL A 167 -5.21 -3.09 -10.59
CA VAL A 167 -6.06 -2.62 -11.68
C VAL A 167 -7.19 -1.79 -11.10
N VAL A 168 -6.94 -0.49 -10.92
CA VAL A 168 -7.93 0.45 -10.36
C VAL A 168 -8.41 1.41 -11.44
N HIS A 169 -9.72 1.45 -11.63
CA HIS A 169 -10.35 2.41 -12.52
C HIS A 169 -10.43 3.79 -11.86
N LEU A 170 -9.98 4.81 -12.58
CA LEU A 170 -9.96 6.18 -12.10
C LEU A 170 -11.13 6.96 -12.69
N HIS A 171 -11.91 7.62 -11.83
CA HIS A 171 -13.02 8.46 -12.23
C HIS A 171 -12.80 9.89 -11.74
N LYS A 172 -12.58 10.81 -12.69
CA LYS A 172 -12.57 12.24 -12.38
C LYS A 172 -13.98 12.71 -12.09
N LEU A 173 -14.17 13.34 -10.95
CA LEU A 173 -15.46 13.81 -10.48
C LEU A 173 -15.23 15.03 -9.57
N ASP A 174 -16.24 15.87 -9.34
CA ASP A 174 -16.14 16.95 -8.36
C ASP A 174 -16.45 16.46 -6.93
N SER A 175 -15.61 16.80 -5.94
CA SER A 175 -15.67 16.16 -4.62
C SER A 175 -17.00 16.33 -3.90
N HIS A 176 -17.69 17.46 -4.12
CA HIS A 176 -19.01 17.70 -3.51
C HIS A 176 -20.03 16.61 -3.87
N ARG A 177 -19.81 15.86 -4.96
CA ARG A 177 -20.68 14.79 -5.41
C ARG A 177 -20.54 13.49 -4.62
N TRP A 178 -19.40 13.27 -3.93
CA TRP A 178 -19.20 12.06 -3.11
C TRP A 178 -18.90 12.34 -1.64
N ASP A 179 -18.55 13.57 -1.25
CA ASP A 179 -18.22 13.90 0.14
C ASP A 179 -19.34 13.47 1.11
N GLY A 180 -20.61 13.70 0.75
CA GLY A 180 -21.77 13.27 1.55
C GLY A 180 -22.07 11.77 1.51
N ALA A 181 -21.37 11.00 0.65
CA ALA A 181 -21.51 9.55 0.53
C ALA A 181 -20.34 8.78 1.14
N VAL A 182 -19.33 9.46 1.70
CA VAL A 182 -18.21 8.85 2.42
C VAL A 182 -18.75 8.21 3.70
N CYS A 183 -18.61 6.89 3.84
CA CYS A 183 -19.27 6.16 4.92
C CYS A 183 -18.41 5.07 5.62
N PRO A 184 -17.08 5.22 5.82
CA PRO A 184 -16.30 4.22 6.56
C PRO A 184 -16.80 4.02 8.00
N ALA A 185 -17.26 5.08 8.65
CA ALA A 185 -17.81 5.03 10.01
C ALA A 185 -19.04 4.11 10.11
N ALA A 186 -19.89 4.09 9.08
CA ALA A 186 -21.07 3.21 9.06
C ALA A 186 -20.68 1.73 9.14
N PHE A 187 -19.54 1.33 8.55
CA PHE A 187 -19.02 -0.03 8.65
C PHE A 187 -18.34 -0.29 9.99
N ALA A 188 -17.52 0.64 10.46
CA ALA A 188 -16.81 0.51 11.72
C ALA A 188 -17.77 0.41 12.93
N GLU A 189 -18.86 1.16 12.92
CA GLU A 189 -19.83 1.23 14.03
C GLU A 189 -20.92 0.14 13.97
N ALA A 190 -21.03 -0.58 12.86
CA ALA A 190 -22.07 -1.60 12.69
C ALA A 190 -21.86 -2.86 13.55
N GLY A 191 -20.63 -3.10 14.02
CA GLY A 191 -20.25 -4.36 14.67
C GLY A 191 -20.51 -5.55 13.76
N ASP A 192 -21.27 -6.54 14.26
CA ASP A 192 -21.63 -7.75 13.51
C ASP A 192 -22.81 -7.55 12.53
N LYS A 193 -23.37 -6.34 12.43
CA LYS A 193 -24.51 -6.05 11.55
C LYS A 193 -24.05 -5.60 10.16
N VAL A 194 -24.93 -5.77 9.16
CA VAL A 194 -24.73 -5.19 7.82
C VAL A 194 -25.27 -3.75 7.79
N PRO A 195 -24.41 -2.73 7.59
CA PRO A 195 -24.84 -1.33 7.59
C PRO A 195 -25.62 -0.95 6.34
N THR A 196 -26.53 0.01 6.47
CA THR A 196 -27.13 0.70 5.31
C THR A 196 -26.25 1.88 4.95
N VAL A 197 -25.85 1.96 3.67
CA VAL A 197 -24.84 2.94 3.22
C VAL A 197 -25.33 3.76 2.03
N PRO A 198 -24.94 5.04 1.94
CA PRO A 198 -25.17 5.84 0.76
C PRO A 198 -24.29 5.37 -0.40
N THR A 199 -24.65 5.81 -1.60
CA THR A 199 -23.87 5.59 -2.81
C THR A 199 -23.74 6.86 -3.62
N VAL A 200 -22.66 6.97 -4.39
CA VAL A 200 -22.51 8.01 -5.42
C VAL A 200 -22.69 7.40 -6.81
N LYS A 201 -23.38 8.14 -7.69
CA LYS A 201 -23.58 7.75 -9.09
C LYS A 201 -22.56 8.43 -10.01
N VAL A 202 -21.76 7.65 -10.73
CA VAL A 202 -20.77 8.12 -11.71
C VAL A 202 -20.98 7.37 -13.02
N ASN A 203 -21.19 8.10 -14.12
CA ASN A 203 -21.41 7.53 -15.47
C ASN A 203 -22.45 6.39 -15.49
N GLY A 204 -23.55 6.56 -14.76
CA GLY A 204 -24.63 5.56 -14.70
C GLY A 204 -24.43 4.45 -13.66
N ARG A 205 -23.21 4.26 -13.13
CA ARG A 205 -22.88 3.24 -12.13
C ARG A 205 -22.89 3.81 -10.71
N GLN A 206 -23.18 2.98 -9.73
CA GLN A 206 -23.21 3.35 -8.32
C GLN A 206 -21.99 2.78 -7.59
N PHE A 207 -21.48 3.52 -6.62
CA PHE A 207 -20.32 3.14 -5.83
C PHE A 207 -20.55 3.47 -4.36
N VAL A 208 -20.07 2.60 -3.47
CA VAL A 208 -19.97 2.87 -2.02
C VAL A 208 -18.60 3.46 -1.74
N ILE A 209 -18.53 4.51 -0.91
CA ILE A 209 -17.28 5.25 -0.66
C ILE A 209 -16.74 4.92 0.73
N MET A 210 -15.65 4.15 0.76
CA MET A 210 -15.05 3.56 1.96
C MET A 210 -13.91 4.39 2.58
N GLY A 211 -13.63 5.57 2.03
CA GLY A 211 -12.60 6.46 2.56
C GLY A 211 -12.33 7.60 1.59
N ALA A 212 -11.78 8.69 2.11
CA ALA A 212 -11.39 9.84 1.31
C ALA A 212 -10.13 10.48 1.89
N SER A 213 -9.27 10.99 1.01
CA SER A 213 -8.09 11.79 1.38
C SER A 213 -8.23 13.18 0.83
N TYR A 214 -7.88 14.17 1.66
CA TYR A 214 -7.98 15.59 1.33
C TYR A 214 -6.62 16.25 1.45
N SER A 215 -6.25 17.01 0.43
CA SER A 215 -5.17 18.00 0.48
C SER A 215 -5.70 19.35 -0.03
N ARG A 216 -4.88 20.40 0.06
CA ARG A 216 -5.23 21.73 -0.46
C ARG A 216 -5.53 21.71 -1.96
N GLU A 217 -4.82 20.87 -2.72
CA GLU A 217 -4.80 20.91 -4.18
C GLU A 217 -5.52 19.71 -4.80
N PHE A 218 -5.89 18.72 -3.98
CA PHE A 218 -6.29 17.42 -4.47
C PHE A 218 -7.20 16.69 -3.49
N ARG A 219 -8.23 16.02 -4.00
CA ARG A 219 -9.11 15.14 -3.21
C ARG A 219 -9.24 13.80 -3.92
N ASP A 220 -9.14 12.71 -3.18
CA ASP A 220 -9.43 11.37 -3.69
C ASP A 220 -10.32 10.59 -2.73
N SER A 221 -10.95 9.54 -3.23
CA SER A 221 -11.68 8.59 -2.43
C SER A 221 -11.58 7.17 -2.96
N HIS A 222 -11.68 6.22 -2.02
CA HIS A 222 -11.71 4.78 -2.29
C HIS A 222 -13.17 4.37 -2.48
N GLY A 223 -13.58 4.22 -3.73
CA GLY A 223 -14.90 3.73 -4.09
C GLY A 223 -14.88 2.22 -4.31
N TRP A 224 -16.04 1.60 -4.15
CA TRP A 224 -16.23 0.17 -4.38
C TRP A 224 -17.46 -0.06 -5.25
N THR A 225 -17.30 -0.87 -6.29
CA THR A 225 -18.43 -1.49 -6.98
C THR A 225 -19.07 -2.51 -6.06
N PHE A 226 -20.32 -2.86 -6.33
CA PHE A 226 -21.02 -3.88 -5.58
C PHE A 226 -21.94 -4.69 -6.49
N VAL A 227 -22.21 -5.92 -6.07
CA VAL A 227 -23.18 -6.83 -6.69
C VAL A 227 -24.21 -7.24 -5.65
N ARG A 228 -25.36 -7.77 -6.09
CA ARG A 228 -26.33 -8.35 -5.16
C ARG A 228 -25.71 -9.56 -4.49
N HIS A 229 -26.05 -9.80 -3.23
CA HIS A 229 -25.52 -10.92 -2.45
C HIS A 229 -25.73 -12.28 -3.14
N CYS A 230 -26.89 -12.50 -3.79
CA CYS A 230 -27.17 -13.74 -4.51
C CYS A 230 -26.28 -13.98 -5.73
N ASP A 231 -25.65 -12.93 -6.25
CA ASP A 231 -24.79 -12.96 -7.43
C ASP A 231 -23.30 -13.05 -7.05
N TRP A 232 -22.96 -13.03 -5.75
CA TRP A 232 -21.59 -13.13 -5.24
C TRP A 232 -21.22 -14.60 -4.97
N PRO A 233 -20.21 -15.16 -5.67
CA PRO A 233 -19.89 -16.59 -5.58
C PRO A 233 -18.89 -16.94 -4.48
N MET A 234 -18.33 -15.95 -3.78
CA MET A 234 -17.23 -16.13 -2.82
C MET A 234 -17.70 -15.91 -1.38
N GLN A 235 -16.79 -16.08 -0.43
CA GLN A 235 -17.04 -15.77 0.97
C GLN A 235 -17.39 -14.28 1.14
N THR A 236 -18.27 -14.02 2.09
CA THR A 236 -18.67 -12.67 2.51
C THR A 236 -18.17 -12.39 3.91
N TYR A 237 -18.00 -11.10 4.24
CA TYR A 237 -17.45 -10.65 5.50
C TYR A 237 -18.25 -9.48 6.07
N SER A 238 -18.34 -9.42 7.40
CA SER A 238 -18.52 -8.18 8.14
C SER A 238 -17.21 -7.37 8.17
N TYR A 239 -17.29 -6.09 8.54
CA TYR A 239 -16.09 -5.25 8.64
C TYR A 239 -15.13 -5.74 9.74
N ALA A 240 -15.67 -6.20 10.88
CA ALA A 240 -14.86 -6.73 11.98
C ALA A 240 -14.09 -8.01 11.59
N GLU A 241 -14.68 -8.88 10.77
CA GLU A 241 -13.99 -10.06 10.23
C GLU A 241 -12.89 -9.66 9.26
N LEU A 242 -13.12 -8.68 8.37
CA LEU A 242 -12.08 -8.17 7.49
C LEU A 242 -10.90 -7.58 8.27
N CYS A 243 -11.16 -6.78 9.32
CA CYS A 243 -10.09 -6.25 10.17
C CYS A 243 -9.21 -7.38 10.72
N LYS A 244 -9.81 -8.44 11.29
CA LYS A 244 -9.05 -9.60 11.80
C LYS A 244 -8.21 -10.27 10.71
N LEU A 245 -8.73 -10.38 9.49
CA LEU A 245 -8.00 -10.97 8.36
C LEU A 245 -6.88 -10.06 7.85
N TRP A 246 -7.06 -8.73 7.90
CA TRP A 246 -6.01 -7.76 7.58
C TRP A 246 -4.91 -7.79 8.64
N ASP A 247 -5.26 -7.81 9.92
CA ASP A 247 -4.32 -7.81 11.04
C ASP A 247 -3.51 -9.12 11.09
N ALA A 248 -4.14 -10.25 10.75
CA ALA A 248 -3.45 -11.54 10.58
C ALA A 248 -2.63 -11.64 9.27
N GLY A 249 -2.71 -10.64 8.40
CA GLY A 249 -2.03 -10.63 7.10
C GLY A 249 -2.57 -11.66 6.10
N VAL A 250 -3.76 -12.23 6.33
CA VAL A 250 -4.41 -13.15 5.39
C VAL A 250 -4.90 -12.39 4.15
N LEU A 251 -5.39 -11.16 4.34
CA LEU A 251 -5.83 -10.26 3.28
C LEU A 251 -5.02 -8.96 3.27
N GLU A 252 -4.90 -8.33 2.10
CA GLU A 252 -4.27 -7.01 1.98
C GLU A 252 -5.11 -5.97 2.73
N ARG A 253 -4.48 -5.14 3.57
CA ARG A 253 -5.21 -4.12 4.34
C ARG A 253 -5.99 -3.17 3.43
N GLY A 254 -7.27 -2.98 3.76
CA GLY A 254 -8.20 -2.18 2.98
C GLY A 254 -8.83 -2.91 1.79
N ASP A 255 -8.49 -4.18 1.54
CA ASP A 255 -9.24 -5.01 0.59
C ASP A 255 -10.63 -5.30 1.14
N CYS A 256 -11.63 -4.58 0.60
CA CYS A 256 -13.02 -4.71 1.02
C CYS A 256 -13.81 -5.71 0.16
N ARG A 257 -13.18 -6.50 -0.71
CA ARG A 257 -13.91 -7.52 -1.49
C ARG A 257 -14.60 -8.51 -0.58
N GLY A 258 -15.87 -8.80 -0.84
CA GLY A 258 -16.69 -9.64 0.04
C GLY A 258 -17.34 -8.91 1.21
N LEU A 259 -17.04 -7.61 1.44
CA LEU A 259 -17.70 -6.83 2.50
C LEU A 259 -19.19 -6.63 2.19
N MET A 260 -20.04 -6.98 3.14
CA MET A 260 -21.49 -6.81 3.00
C MET A 260 -21.95 -5.39 3.32
N ALA A 261 -22.92 -4.90 2.55
CA ALA A 261 -23.61 -3.63 2.79
C ALA A 261 -25.07 -3.69 2.34
N LYS A 262 -25.93 -2.84 2.90
CA LYS A 262 -27.27 -2.58 2.39
C LYS A 262 -27.28 -1.32 1.55
N VAL A 263 -27.55 -1.45 0.25
CA VAL A 263 -27.67 -0.32 -0.68
C VAL A 263 -29.13 -0.19 -1.07
N GLN A 264 -29.76 0.94 -0.75
CA GLN A 264 -31.19 1.18 -1.02
C GLN A 264 -32.11 0.07 -0.44
N GLY A 265 -31.70 -0.56 0.67
CA GLY A 265 -32.42 -1.66 1.31
C GLY A 265 -32.08 -3.06 0.80
N GLU A 266 -31.38 -3.17 -0.33
CA GLU A 266 -30.95 -4.47 -0.88
C GLU A 266 -29.60 -4.90 -0.30
N LEU A 267 -29.46 -6.21 -0.04
CA LEU A 267 -28.21 -6.79 0.45
C LEU A 267 -27.22 -6.95 -0.70
N CYS A 268 -26.09 -6.27 -0.59
CA CYS A 268 -25.04 -6.19 -1.59
C CYS A 268 -23.68 -6.57 -1.01
N VAL A 269 -22.75 -6.91 -1.89
CA VAL A 269 -21.37 -7.28 -1.56
C VAL A 269 -20.41 -6.44 -2.40
N MET A 270 -19.40 -5.85 -1.76
CA MET A 270 -18.33 -5.10 -2.42
C MET A 270 -17.49 -6.02 -3.31
N ALA A 271 -17.21 -5.59 -4.55
CA ALA A 271 -16.62 -6.46 -5.57
C ALA A 271 -15.28 -5.96 -6.13
N GLU A 272 -15.18 -4.70 -6.53
CA GLU A 272 -13.97 -4.14 -7.14
C GLU A 272 -13.72 -2.72 -6.64
N MET A 273 -12.45 -2.38 -6.43
CA MET A 273 -12.04 -1.04 -6.05
C MET A 273 -12.03 -0.12 -7.27
N VAL A 274 -12.53 1.09 -7.08
CA VAL A 274 -12.34 2.23 -7.97
C VAL A 274 -11.79 3.41 -7.18
N MET A 275 -11.22 4.39 -7.86
CA MET A 275 -10.88 5.65 -7.23
C MET A 275 -11.59 6.82 -7.90
N LEU A 276 -12.23 7.63 -7.08
CA LEU A 276 -12.76 8.92 -7.50
C LEU A 276 -11.73 9.98 -7.14
N TYR A 277 -11.56 10.99 -7.99
CA TYR A 277 -10.66 12.08 -7.69
C TYR A 277 -11.11 13.42 -8.26
N ASP A 278 -10.77 14.47 -7.53
CA ASP A 278 -10.90 15.87 -7.90
C ASP A 278 -9.52 16.53 -7.84
N ASP A 279 -9.05 17.01 -8.98
CA ASP A 279 -7.78 17.73 -9.15
C ASP A 279 -8.00 19.21 -9.47
N LYS A 280 -9.21 19.74 -9.24
CA LYS A 280 -9.44 21.18 -9.30
C LYS A 280 -8.61 21.83 -8.18
N VAL A 281 -7.67 22.67 -8.60
CA VAL A 281 -6.98 23.61 -7.70
C VAL A 281 -8.07 24.43 -7.01
N LEU A 282 -8.24 24.26 -5.69
CA LEU A 282 -9.09 25.18 -4.93
C LEU A 282 -8.49 26.59 -5.13
N PRO A 283 -9.29 27.57 -5.58
CA PRO A 283 -8.82 28.93 -5.84
C PRO A 283 -8.13 29.56 -4.63
#